data_AF-A0A1U7GK26-F1
#
_entry.id   AF-A0A1U7GK26-F1
#
_cell.length_a   1.000
_cell.length_b   1.000
_cell.length_c   1.000
_cell.angle_alpha   90.00
_cell.angle_beta   90.00
_cell.angle_gamma   90.00
#
_symmetry.space_group_name_H-M   'P 1'
#
loop_
_entity.id
_entity.type
_entity.pdbx_description
1 polymer ?
#
loop_
_entity_poly.entity_id
_entity_poly.type
_entity_poly.pdbx_seq_one_letter_code
_entity_poly.pdbx_strand_id
1 'polypeptide(L)'
;MNREMRGRARFLTAAIAALALGAAEARADQLFTLSGVVFNDGTAITGTFTTNDALNALLDFDLTTVDGAVTGLHYVPGTVDDSSTSLPAIIVLSTASPFRSFQLTLDGLTTAGAPVLIGQFDSFEQTAAGRREIVAGSVVGAAIPEPSSALLAGPAALAALAIAARRRRAG
;
A
#
# COMPACT_ATOMS: atom_id res chain seq x y z
N MET A 1 47.78 -22.59 -3.29
CA MET A 1 46.33 -22.38 -3.48
C MET A 1 46.07 -22.01 -4.94
N ASN A 2 45.49 -22.94 -5.70
CA ASN A 2 45.46 -22.92 -7.17
C ASN A 2 44.59 -21.80 -7.74
N ARG A 3 45.04 -21.20 -8.85
CA ARG A 3 44.34 -20.10 -9.57
C ARG A 3 42.88 -20.45 -9.90
N GLU A 4 42.57 -21.73 -10.13
CA GLU A 4 41.20 -22.20 -10.37
C GLU A 4 40.24 -21.99 -9.18
N MET A 5 40.70 -22.21 -7.94
CA MET A 5 39.85 -22.03 -6.76
C MET A 5 39.50 -20.55 -6.53
N ARG A 6 40.41 -19.63 -6.87
CA ARG A 6 40.17 -18.18 -6.76
C ARG A 6 39.12 -17.68 -7.76
N GLY A 7 39.03 -18.30 -8.94
CA GLY A 7 38.04 -17.94 -9.96
C GLY A 7 36.62 -18.40 -9.61
N ARG A 8 36.48 -19.62 -9.06
CA ARG A 8 35.18 -20.17 -8.64
C ARG A 8 34.59 -19.41 -7.45
N ALA A 9 35.42 -19.04 -6.48
CA ALA A 9 34.99 -18.26 -5.32
C ALA A 9 34.41 -16.89 -5.73
N ARG A 10 35.07 -16.16 -6.63
CA ARG A 10 34.63 -14.82 -7.08
C ARG A 10 33.30 -14.84 -7.85
N PHE A 11 33.06 -15.88 -8.65
CA PHE A 11 31.80 -16.04 -9.38
C PHE A 11 30.62 -16.33 -8.44
N LEU A 12 30.84 -17.16 -7.41
CA LEU A 12 29.82 -17.46 -6.42
C LEU A 12 29.42 -16.22 -5.61
N THR A 13 30.41 -15.42 -5.18
CA THR A 13 30.17 -14.18 -4.43
C THR A 13 29.38 -13.15 -5.26
N ALA A 14 29.67 -13.02 -6.56
CA ALA A 14 28.95 -12.10 -7.45
C ALA A 14 27.48 -12.54 -7.68
N ALA A 15 27.24 -13.85 -7.83
CA ALA A 15 25.89 -14.39 -8.00
C ALA A 15 25.03 -14.24 -6.72
N ILE A 16 25.63 -14.46 -5.55
CA ILE A 16 24.95 -14.26 -4.26
C ILE A 16 24.63 -12.78 -4.03
N ALA A 17 25.54 -11.87 -4.38
CA ALA A 17 25.29 -10.43 -4.28
C ALA A 17 24.15 -9.97 -5.21
N ALA A 18 24.07 -10.49 -6.44
CA ALA A 18 22.99 -10.16 -7.38
C ALA A 18 21.62 -10.71 -6.92
N LEU A 19 21.58 -11.92 -6.35
CA LEU A 19 20.35 -12.50 -5.78
C LEU A 19 19.91 -11.79 -4.50
N ALA A 20 20.85 -11.36 -3.65
CA ALA A 20 20.55 -10.61 -2.43
C ALA A 20 20.03 -9.19 -2.71
N LEU A 21 20.50 -8.54 -3.78
CA LEU A 21 20.01 -7.22 -4.19
C LEU A 21 18.62 -7.29 -4.86
N GLY A 22 18.25 -8.42 -5.47
CA GLY A 22 16.94 -8.62 -6.11
C GLY A 22 15.80 -9.00 -5.16
N ALA A 23 16.11 -9.51 -3.97
CA ALA A 23 15.09 -9.87 -2.99
C ALA A 23 14.48 -8.65 -2.25
N ALA A 24 15.07 -7.46 -2.40
CA ALA A 24 14.66 -6.25 -1.67
C ALA A 24 13.51 -5.47 -2.33
N GLU A 25 13.14 -5.74 -3.58
CA GLU A 25 12.09 -5.00 -4.31
C GLU A 25 10.66 -5.53 -4.08
N ALA A 26 10.45 -6.63 -3.35
CA ALA A 26 9.22 -7.41 -3.48
C ALA A 26 8.14 -7.21 -2.39
N ARG A 27 8.18 -6.15 -1.56
CA ARG A 27 7.07 -5.78 -0.65
C ARG A 27 7.10 -4.28 -0.35
N ALA A 28 6.50 -3.48 -1.23
CA ALA A 28 6.26 -2.07 -0.95
C ALA A 28 4.86 -1.92 -0.34
N ASP A 29 4.78 -1.17 0.75
CA ASP A 29 3.49 -0.75 1.30
C ASP A 29 2.75 0.10 0.25
N GLN A 30 1.43 -0.03 0.23
CA GLN A 30 0.56 0.54 -0.79
C GLN A 30 -0.09 1.79 -0.23
N LEU A 31 0.33 2.96 -0.72
CA LEU A 31 -0.26 4.25 -0.34
C LEU A 31 -1.48 4.55 -1.21
N PHE A 32 -2.59 4.89 -0.55
CA PHE A 32 -3.84 5.31 -1.17
C PHE A 32 -4.21 6.72 -0.76
N THR A 33 -4.71 7.50 -1.71
CA THR A 33 -5.16 8.88 -1.50
C THR A 33 -6.65 8.99 -1.78
N LEU A 34 -7.40 9.60 -0.87
CA LEU A 34 -8.79 9.96 -1.08
C LEU A 34 -8.90 11.04 -2.16
N SER A 35 -9.79 10.83 -3.14
CA SER A 35 -10.01 11.74 -4.26
C SER A 35 -11.49 12.05 -4.41
N GLY A 36 -11.82 13.35 -4.28
CA GLY A 36 -13.17 13.86 -4.47
C GLY A 36 -14.20 13.32 -3.48
N VAL A 37 -13.77 12.95 -2.26
CA VAL A 37 -14.65 12.31 -1.29
C VAL A 37 -15.44 13.36 -0.50
N VAL A 38 -16.77 13.26 -0.57
CA VAL A 38 -17.70 14.26 -0.03
C VAL A 38 -18.83 13.62 0.76
N PHE A 39 -19.27 14.31 1.80
CA PHE A 39 -20.41 13.94 2.63
C PHE A 39 -21.73 14.50 2.08
N ASN A 40 -22.84 13.96 2.55
CA ASN A 40 -24.20 14.41 2.20
C ASN A 40 -24.52 15.85 2.67
N ASP A 41 -23.74 16.41 3.58
CA ASP A 41 -23.81 17.82 4.00
C ASP A 41 -22.99 18.77 3.10
N GLY A 42 -22.34 18.25 2.06
CA GLY A 42 -21.54 19.00 1.11
C GLY A 42 -20.09 19.24 1.54
N THR A 43 -19.70 18.80 2.74
CA THR A 43 -18.30 18.89 3.19
C THR A 43 -17.45 17.75 2.64
N ALA A 44 -16.13 17.90 2.75
CA ALA A 44 -15.17 16.96 2.19
C ALA A 44 -14.37 16.21 3.26
N ILE A 45 -13.81 15.08 2.85
CA ILE A 45 -12.73 14.40 3.53
C ILE A 45 -11.53 14.30 2.59
N THR A 46 -10.35 14.54 3.14
CA THR A 46 -9.08 14.40 2.42
C THR A 46 -8.12 13.55 3.25
N GLY A 47 -7.09 13.03 2.62
CA GLY A 47 -6.06 12.28 3.32
C GLY A 47 -5.59 11.05 2.57
N THR A 48 -4.79 10.26 3.28
CA THR A 48 -4.19 9.03 2.77
C THR A 48 -4.29 7.90 3.77
N PHE A 49 -4.22 6.68 3.28
CA PHE A 49 -3.98 5.51 4.11
C PHE A 49 -3.05 4.54 3.41
N THR A 50 -2.34 3.75 4.20
CA THR A 50 -1.33 2.83 3.72
C THR A 50 -1.74 1.41 4.11
N THR A 51 -1.74 0.49 3.15
CA THR A 51 -1.92 -0.93 3.42
C THR A 51 -0.64 -1.70 3.13
N ASN A 52 -0.58 -2.95 3.58
CA ASN A 52 0.46 -3.84 3.09
C ASN A 52 0.22 -4.21 1.61
N ASP A 53 1.23 -4.81 0.98
CA ASP A 53 1.20 -5.24 -0.42
C ASP A 53 0.07 -6.24 -0.75
N ALA A 54 -0.33 -7.06 0.22
CA ALA A 54 -1.42 -8.02 0.08
C ALA A 54 -2.82 -7.39 0.24
N LEU A 55 -2.91 -6.07 0.47
CA LEU A 55 -4.14 -5.31 0.68
C LEU A 55 -5.05 -5.93 1.77
N ASN A 56 -4.45 -6.48 2.83
CA ASN A 56 -5.18 -7.17 3.90
C ASN A 56 -4.84 -6.67 5.31
N ALA A 57 -3.95 -5.69 5.42
CA ALA A 57 -3.65 -5.01 6.68
C ALA A 57 -3.52 -3.50 6.46
N LEU A 58 -4.16 -2.71 7.31
CA LEU A 58 -3.98 -1.27 7.39
C LEU A 58 -2.73 -1.00 8.24
N LEU A 59 -1.79 -0.25 7.68
CA LEU A 59 -0.50 0.04 8.31
C LEU A 59 -0.46 1.46 8.88
N ASP A 60 -1.04 2.42 8.15
CA ASP A 60 -1.04 3.83 8.54
C ASP A 60 -2.23 4.58 7.91
N PHE A 61 -2.58 5.74 8.46
CA PHE A 61 -3.63 6.62 7.95
C PHE A 61 -3.48 8.06 8.46
N ASP A 62 -3.85 9.01 7.60
CA ASP A 62 -3.95 10.43 7.93
C ASP A 62 -5.14 10.99 7.18
N LEU A 63 -6.29 11.07 7.84
CA LEU A 63 -7.56 11.50 7.26
C LEU A 63 -8.09 12.72 8.00
N THR A 64 -8.49 13.75 7.26
CA THR A 64 -9.08 14.97 7.83
C THR A 64 -10.47 15.21 7.24
N THR A 65 -11.47 15.31 8.11
CA THR A 65 -12.83 15.70 7.72
C THR A 65 -13.07 17.19 8.03
N VAL A 66 -13.80 17.89 7.16
CA VAL A 66 -14.11 19.32 7.33
C VAL A 66 -15.34 19.50 8.23
N ASP A 67 -15.36 20.54 9.05
CA ASP A 67 -16.52 20.91 9.86
C ASP A 67 -17.78 21.11 8.99
N GLY A 68 -18.89 20.50 9.41
CA GLY A 68 -20.16 20.55 8.69
C GLY A 68 -21.36 20.33 9.62
N ALA A 69 -22.21 19.37 9.27
CA ALA A 69 -23.32 18.94 10.12
C ALA A 69 -22.83 18.33 11.46
N VAL A 70 -21.59 17.85 11.48
CA VAL A 70 -20.84 17.43 12.66
C VAL A 70 -19.46 18.11 12.68
N THR A 71 -18.81 18.15 13.85
CA THR A 71 -17.43 18.61 13.98
C THR A 71 -16.49 17.65 13.24
N GLY A 72 -15.65 18.21 12.38
CA GLY A 72 -14.61 17.49 11.66
C GLY A 72 -13.53 16.96 12.60
N LEU A 73 -12.88 15.89 12.18
CA LEU A 73 -11.90 15.15 12.96
C LEU A 73 -10.67 14.87 12.11
N HIS A 74 -9.54 14.73 12.81
CA HIS A 74 -8.27 14.32 12.23
C HIS A 74 -7.92 12.93 12.75
N TYR A 75 -8.02 11.94 11.88
CA TYR A 75 -7.73 10.54 12.16
C TYR A 75 -6.28 10.25 11.79
N VAL A 76 -5.45 10.05 12.81
CA VAL A 76 -4.06 9.62 12.70
C VAL A 76 -3.76 8.58 13.80
N PRO A 77 -2.70 7.77 13.65
CA PRO A 77 -2.18 7.00 14.77
C PRO A 77 -1.95 7.91 15.99
N GLY A 78 -2.63 7.61 17.09
CA GLY A 78 -2.57 8.39 18.33
C GLY A 78 -3.79 9.26 18.63
N THR A 79 -4.61 9.61 17.63
CA THR A 79 -5.97 10.16 17.86
C THR A 79 -7.06 9.09 17.76
N VAL A 80 -6.75 8.02 17.03
CA VAL A 80 -7.56 6.81 16.92
C VAL A 80 -7.07 5.79 17.96
N ASP A 81 -8.02 5.32 18.77
CA ASP A 81 -7.77 4.36 19.86
C ASP A 81 -7.98 2.92 19.39
N ASP A 82 -8.88 2.73 18.43
CA ASP A 82 -9.18 1.42 17.86
C ASP A 82 -9.36 1.52 16.34
N SER A 83 -8.74 0.57 15.62
CA SER A 83 -8.94 0.40 14.19
C SER A 83 -9.32 -1.06 13.92
N SER A 84 -10.47 -1.23 13.29
CA SER A 84 -10.97 -2.54 12.87
C SER A 84 -11.12 -2.53 11.36
N THR A 85 -10.50 -3.50 10.69
CA THR A 85 -10.51 -3.54 9.23
C THR A 85 -10.91 -4.91 8.73
N SER A 86 -11.70 -4.91 7.67
CA SER A 86 -11.97 -6.08 6.83
C SER A 86 -11.50 -5.74 5.43
N LEU A 87 -10.21 -5.42 5.32
CA LEU A 87 -9.58 -5.12 4.04
C LEU A 87 -9.68 -6.34 3.10
N PRO A 88 -9.89 -6.10 1.79
CA PRO A 88 -9.76 -4.81 1.09
C PRO A 88 -11.04 -3.96 1.02
N ALA A 89 -12.10 -4.30 1.76
CA ALA A 89 -13.42 -3.68 1.60
C ALA A 89 -13.76 -2.62 2.64
N ILE A 90 -13.34 -2.80 3.90
CA ILE A 90 -13.82 -1.96 5.00
C ILE A 90 -12.66 -1.51 5.89
N ILE A 91 -12.62 -0.22 6.18
CA ILE A 91 -11.79 0.40 7.21
C ILE A 91 -12.72 1.08 8.22
N VAL A 92 -12.58 0.76 9.51
CA VAL A 92 -13.27 1.44 10.62
C VAL A 92 -12.23 2.02 11.56
N LEU A 93 -12.33 3.32 11.84
CA LEU A 93 -11.48 4.05 12.76
C LEU A 93 -12.35 4.62 13.90
N SER A 94 -11.96 4.41 15.15
CA SER A 94 -12.67 4.94 16.31
C SER A 94 -11.70 5.67 17.23
N THR A 95 -12.12 6.84 17.73
CA THR A 95 -11.34 7.58 18.74
C THR A 95 -11.70 7.11 20.15
N ALA A 96 -11.05 7.68 21.17
CA ALA A 96 -11.38 7.46 22.59
C ALA A 96 -12.85 7.71 22.95
N SER A 97 -13.56 8.54 22.17
CA SER A 97 -14.99 8.75 22.39
C SER A 97 -15.79 7.64 21.71
N PRO A 98 -16.68 6.93 22.44
CA PRO A 98 -17.51 5.85 21.88
C PRO A 98 -18.54 6.34 20.85
N PHE A 99 -18.69 7.66 20.71
CA PHE A 99 -19.60 8.27 19.75
C PHE A 99 -18.88 8.74 18.48
N ARG A 100 -17.55 8.61 18.41
CA ARG A 100 -16.74 9.13 17.31
C ARG A 100 -16.09 8.01 16.52
N SER A 101 -16.66 7.74 15.36
CA SER A 101 -16.18 6.72 14.44
C SER A 101 -16.28 7.17 12.99
N PHE A 102 -15.36 6.64 12.19
CA PHE A 102 -15.32 6.78 10.76
C PHE A 102 -15.30 5.40 10.12
N GLN A 103 -16.13 5.19 9.12
CA GLN A 103 -16.15 3.98 8.31
C GLN A 103 -15.99 4.34 6.85
N LEU A 104 -15.04 3.69 6.18
CA LEU A 104 -14.86 3.74 4.73
C LEU A 104 -15.10 2.34 4.16
N THR A 105 -16.09 2.24 3.28
CA THR A 105 -16.48 1.03 2.55
C THR A 105 -16.14 1.21 1.06
N LEU A 106 -15.47 0.22 0.48
CA LEU A 106 -14.90 0.25 -0.87
C LEU A 106 -15.38 -0.96 -1.67
N ASP A 107 -15.48 -0.82 -2.99
CA ASP A 107 -15.79 -1.93 -3.92
C ASP A 107 -14.55 -2.83 -4.18
N GLY A 108 -13.87 -3.21 -3.10
CA GLY A 108 -12.59 -3.91 -3.15
C GLY A 108 -11.41 -3.03 -3.58
N LEU A 109 -10.49 -2.78 -2.66
CA LEU A 109 -9.24 -2.08 -2.94
C LEU A 109 -8.34 -2.87 -3.92
N THR A 110 -7.85 -2.18 -4.93
CA THR A 110 -6.81 -2.66 -5.85
C THR A 110 -5.62 -1.71 -5.83
N THR A 111 -4.48 -2.08 -6.44
CA THR A 111 -3.32 -1.16 -6.58
C THR A 111 -3.62 0.09 -7.42
N ALA A 112 -4.66 0.06 -8.25
CA ALA A 112 -5.15 1.24 -8.98
C ALA A 112 -6.06 2.14 -8.12
N GLY A 113 -6.49 1.67 -6.95
CA GLY A 113 -7.51 2.28 -6.13
C GLY A 113 -8.88 1.60 -6.25
N ALA A 114 -9.91 2.24 -5.72
CA ALA A 114 -11.29 1.75 -5.72
C ALA A 114 -12.31 2.88 -5.55
N PRO A 115 -13.53 2.76 -6.11
CA PRO A 115 -14.65 3.64 -5.76
C PRO A 115 -15.04 3.49 -4.28
N VAL A 116 -15.53 4.57 -3.68
CA VAL A 116 -16.20 4.52 -2.38
C VAL A 116 -17.64 4.07 -2.57
N LEU A 117 -18.09 3.10 -1.78
CA LEU A 117 -19.48 2.63 -1.82
C LEU A 117 -20.42 3.64 -1.15
N ILE A 118 -21.60 3.79 -1.76
CA ILE A 118 -22.65 4.74 -1.38
C ILE A 118 -23.95 3.97 -1.15
N GLY A 119 -24.50 4.10 0.05
CA GLY A 119 -25.66 3.35 0.50
C GLY A 119 -25.99 3.63 1.97
N GLN A 120 -27.17 3.20 2.42
CA GLN A 120 -27.70 3.50 3.76
C GLN A 120 -26.84 2.95 4.92
N PHE A 121 -25.95 1.99 4.64
CA PHE A 121 -25.09 1.34 5.64
C PHE A 121 -23.60 1.37 5.24
N ASP A 122 -23.23 2.25 4.30
CA ASP A 122 -21.89 2.26 3.70
C ASP A 122 -20.96 3.22 4.45
N SER A 123 -20.25 4.10 3.75
CA SER A 123 -19.19 4.93 4.33
C SER A 123 -19.76 6.15 5.06
N PHE A 124 -19.33 6.40 6.30
CA PHE A 124 -19.87 7.48 7.13
C PHE A 124 -18.87 8.03 8.14
N GLU A 125 -19.21 9.19 8.69
CA GLU A 125 -18.64 9.70 9.93
C GLU A 125 -19.74 9.93 10.96
N GLN A 126 -19.50 9.50 12.19
CA GLN A 126 -20.40 9.67 13.32
C GLN A 126 -19.69 10.40 14.46
N THR A 127 -20.43 11.28 15.13
CA THR A 127 -20.03 11.95 16.36
C THR A 127 -21.20 11.90 17.35
N ALA A 128 -21.00 12.44 18.57
CA ALA A 128 -22.11 12.63 19.51
C ALA A 128 -23.20 13.60 19.00
N ALA A 129 -22.88 14.46 18.03
CA ALA A 129 -23.82 15.44 17.48
C ALA A 129 -24.68 14.87 16.34
N GLY A 130 -24.28 13.74 15.74
CA GLY A 130 -24.99 13.15 14.61
C GLY A 130 -24.09 12.29 13.72
N ARG A 131 -24.63 11.90 12.56
CA ARG A 131 -23.96 11.09 11.54
C ARG A 131 -24.12 11.75 10.17
N ARG A 132 -23.07 11.69 9.35
CA ARG A 132 -23.06 12.11 7.94
C ARG A 132 -22.53 10.97 7.07
N GLU A 133 -23.16 10.76 5.92
CA GLU A 133 -22.80 9.69 4.97
C GLU A 133 -21.90 10.26 3.87
N ILE A 134 -20.93 9.48 3.41
CA ILE A 134 -20.19 9.79 2.19
C ILE A 134 -21.08 9.45 0.99
N VAL A 135 -21.21 10.40 0.06
CA VAL A 135 -22.13 10.30 -1.09
C VAL A 135 -21.42 10.28 -2.43
N ALA A 136 -20.12 10.57 -2.46
CA ALA A 136 -19.29 10.40 -3.64
C ALA A 136 -17.82 10.33 -3.22
N GLY A 137 -17.00 9.76 -4.09
CA GLY A 137 -15.56 9.69 -3.89
C GLY A 137 -14.92 8.44 -4.46
N SER A 138 -13.59 8.45 -4.43
CA SER A 138 -12.76 7.29 -4.75
C SER A 138 -11.48 7.34 -3.93
N VAL A 139 -10.77 6.22 -3.90
CA VAL A 139 -9.38 6.16 -3.46
C VAL A 139 -8.52 5.84 -4.67
N VAL A 140 -7.35 6.45 -4.75
CA VAL A 140 -6.39 6.26 -5.84
C VAL A 140 -5.10 5.71 -5.26
N GLY A 141 -4.62 4.59 -5.80
CA GLY A 141 -3.33 4.02 -5.40
C GLY A 141 -2.16 4.79 -6.01
N ALA A 142 -1.07 4.92 -5.27
CA ALA A 142 0.18 5.43 -5.80
C ALA A 142 0.74 4.43 -6.83
N ALA A 143 1.24 4.93 -7.97
CA ALA A 143 1.96 4.10 -8.91
C ALA A 143 3.25 3.60 -8.24
N ILE A 144 3.31 2.31 -7.94
CA ILE A 144 4.54 1.68 -7.48
C ILE A 144 5.46 1.52 -8.69
N PRO A 145 6.67 2.12 -8.68
CA PRO A 145 7.63 1.92 -9.75
C PRO A 145 7.90 0.43 -9.92
N GLU A 146 7.71 -0.09 -11.12
CA GLU A 146 8.06 -1.47 -11.40
C GLU A 146 9.55 -1.70 -11.07
N PRO A 147 9.92 -2.89 -10.55
CA PRO A 147 11.31 -3.25 -10.36
C PRO A 147 12.06 -2.99 -11.66
N SER A 148 13.08 -2.15 -11.61
CA SER A 148 13.73 -1.65 -12.82
C SER A 148 14.14 -2.84 -13.70
N SER A 149 13.86 -2.81 -15.00
CA SER A 149 14.17 -3.93 -15.91
C SER A 149 15.67 -4.31 -15.88
N ALA A 150 16.51 -3.41 -15.37
CA ALA A 150 17.91 -3.64 -15.05
C ALA A 150 18.14 -4.73 -13.98
N LEU A 151 17.27 -4.82 -12.96
CA LEU A 151 17.30 -5.86 -11.93
C LEU A 151 16.92 -7.24 -12.47
N LEU A 152 16.01 -7.29 -13.45
CA LEU A 152 15.70 -8.52 -14.21
C LEU A 152 16.80 -8.89 -15.23
N ALA A 153 17.48 -7.90 -15.81
CA ALA A 153 18.56 -8.13 -16.76
C ALA A 153 19.84 -8.69 -16.10
N GLY A 154 20.08 -8.38 -14.82
CA GLY A 154 21.26 -8.85 -14.08
C GLY A 154 21.39 -10.38 -14.03
N PRO A 155 20.38 -11.12 -13.55
CA PRO A 155 20.38 -12.58 -13.55
C PRO A 155 20.47 -13.18 -14.95
N ALA A 156 19.78 -12.59 -15.94
CA ALA A 156 19.82 -13.06 -17.33
C ALA A 156 21.21 -12.90 -17.95
N ALA A 157 21.89 -11.77 -17.72
CA ALA A 157 23.25 -11.53 -18.16
C ALA A 157 24.26 -12.47 -17.47
N LEU A 158 24.09 -12.73 -16.17
CA LEU A 158 24.89 -13.71 -15.44
C LEU A 158 24.71 -15.13 -15.98
N ALA A 159 23.48 -15.54 -16.29
CA ALA A 159 23.18 -16.83 -16.90
C ALA A 159 23.83 -16.95 -18.30
N ALA A 160 23.73 -15.92 -19.12
CA ALA A 160 24.36 -15.88 -20.45
C ALA A 160 25.90 -15.99 -20.36
N LEU A 161 26.53 -15.27 -19.42
CA LEU A 161 27.97 -15.33 -19.18
C LEU A 161 28.40 -16.72 -18.68
N ALA A 162 27.63 -17.35 -17.81
CA ALA A 162 27.91 -18.71 -17.33
C ALA A 162 27.83 -19.75 -18.46
N ILE A 163 26.82 -19.65 -19.33
CA ILE A 163 26.68 -20.52 -20.51
C ILE A 163 27.85 -20.34 -21.48
N ALA A 164 28.23 -19.09 -21.77
CA ALA A 164 29.37 -18.79 -22.65
C ALA A 164 30.70 -19.31 -22.09
N ALA A 165 30.93 -19.17 -20.78
CA ALA A 165 32.12 -19.68 -20.11
C ALA A 165 32.19 -21.22 -20.12
N ARG A 166 31.05 -21.92 -20.06
CA ARG A 166 30.99 -23.38 -20.16
C ARG A 166 31.37 -23.87 -21.57
N ARG A 167 30.89 -23.20 -22.61
CA ARG A 167 31.20 -23.57 -24.01
C ARG A 167 32.69 -23.46 -24.35
N ARG A 168 33.37 -22.43 -23.84
CA ARG A 168 34.82 -22.21 -24.07
C ARG A 168 35.74 -23.23 -23.39
N ARG A 169 35.23 -24.05 -22.47
CA ARG A 169 36.00 -25.11 -21.80
C ARG A 169 35.78 -26.50 -22.43
N ALA A 170 34.80 -26.63 -23.31
CA ALA A 170 34.39 -27.89 -23.93
C ALA A 170 34.91 -28.06 -25.37
N GLY A 171 35.59 -27.04 -25.92
CA GLY A 171 36.36 -27.10 -27.17
C GLY A 171 37.78 -26.63 -26.90
#